data_AF-A0A5R9H4G6-F1
#
_entry.id   AF-A0A5R9H4G6-F1
#
_cell.length_a   1.000
_cell.length_b   1.000
_cell.length_c   1.000
_cell.angle_alpha   90.00
_cell.angle_beta   90.00
_cell.angle_gamma   90.00
#
_symmetry.space_group_name_H-M   'P 1'
#
loop_
_entity.id
_entity.type
_entity.pdbx_description
1 polymer ?
#
loop_
_entity_poly.entity_id
_entity_poly.type
_entity_poly.pdbx_seq_one_letter_code
_entity_poly.pdbx_strand_id
1 'polypeptide(L)'
;MIKNITIFMFLTTLLYSNSFDDIQRKGKEVKKIVEAEERFINAFENNILQNFKIVDANYINSSGLIPADINISGLNNKELYFNSNLNKDFKDDSFLNELYKSNTFRQRSYFNDDKIYFNIENSLAKLLYTLMIYKKTDEIKVCPSSFSSKIDICTFENSIYVDIKKYGNLFEDSSSEKKPSEFLLAFNLNSYEKGPIIVDKIDEDEPILNFFSNGTHFFDKDGIKFVKVGDEGAKDKKFVNLTNEE
;
A
#
# COMPACT_ATOMS: atom_id res chain seq x y z
N MET A 1 5.62 63.37 15.70
CA MET A 1 4.22 62.85 15.69
C MET A 1 4.05 61.57 14.86
N ILE A 2 4.78 61.39 13.74
CA ILE A 2 4.70 60.20 12.88
C ILE A 2 5.26 58.91 13.53
N LYS A 3 6.30 59.03 14.38
CA LYS A 3 6.98 57.87 15.02
C LYS A 3 6.10 57.11 16.02
N ASN A 4 5.09 57.76 16.61
CA ASN A 4 4.16 57.12 17.57
C ASN A 4 2.99 56.41 16.88
N ILE A 5 2.69 56.76 15.62
CA ILE A 5 1.66 56.08 14.82
C ILE A 5 2.19 54.73 14.30
N THR A 6 3.48 54.65 13.97
CA THR A 6 4.12 53.41 13.49
C THR A 6 4.24 52.35 14.60
N ILE A 7 4.51 52.76 15.84
CA ILE A 7 4.55 51.84 17.00
C ILE A 7 3.14 51.37 17.38
N PHE A 8 2.12 52.22 17.24
CA PHE A 8 0.73 51.83 17.46
C PHE A 8 0.24 50.83 16.40
N MET A 9 0.62 51.00 15.12
CA MET A 9 0.30 50.02 14.07
C MET A 9 1.00 48.67 14.28
N PHE A 10 2.22 48.65 14.82
CA PHE A 10 2.94 47.40 15.11
C PHE A 10 2.40 46.66 16.34
N LEU A 11 1.76 47.36 17.28
CA LEU A 11 1.02 46.72 18.36
C LEU A 11 -0.35 46.19 17.89
N THR A 12 -1.00 46.84 16.91
CA THR A 12 -2.30 46.36 16.42
C THR A 12 -2.22 45.07 15.60
N THR A 13 -1.08 44.71 15.03
CA THR A 13 -0.87 43.40 14.39
C THR A 13 -0.60 42.28 15.41
N LEU A 14 -0.15 42.62 16.63
CA LEU A 14 -0.01 41.69 17.76
C LEU A 14 -1.30 41.56 18.60
N LEU A 15 -2.30 42.41 18.36
CA LEU A 15 -3.59 42.37 19.05
C LEU A 15 -4.58 41.35 18.46
N TYR A 16 -4.18 40.56 17.46
CA TYR A 16 -4.81 39.28 17.10
C TYR A 16 -4.10 38.11 17.80
N SER A 17 -3.83 38.27 19.09
CA SER A 17 -3.27 37.20 19.93
C SER A 17 -4.40 36.23 20.28
N ASN A 18 -4.54 35.16 19.50
CA ASN A 18 -5.12 33.93 20.06
C ASN A 18 -4.26 33.60 21.30
N SER A 19 -4.88 33.48 22.48
CA SER A 19 -4.15 33.10 23.70
C SER A 19 -3.29 31.86 23.43
N PHE A 20 -2.11 31.76 24.03
CA PHE A 20 -1.23 30.59 23.87
C PHE A 20 -1.97 29.26 24.07
N ASP A 21 -2.90 29.22 25.01
CA ASP A 21 -3.77 28.07 25.28
C ASP A 21 -4.66 27.70 24.08
N ASP A 22 -5.19 28.71 23.36
CA ASP A 22 -5.98 28.49 22.15
C ASP A 22 -5.14 27.93 21.00
N ILE A 23 -3.91 28.43 20.82
CA ILE A 23 -2.98 27.89 19.82
C ILE A 23 -2.62 26.44 20.14
N GLN A 24 -2.33 26.13 21.41
CA GLN A 24 -2.05 24.76 21.83
C GLN A 24 -3.25 23.83 21.62
N ARG A 25 -4.46 24.29 21.95
CA ARG A 25 -5.69 23.53 21.74
C ARG A 25 -5.88 23.20 20.26
N LYS A 26 -5.81 24.20 19.38
CA LYS A 26 -5.96 24.00 17.94
C LYS A 26 -4.84 23.13 17.35
N GLY A 27 -3.61 23.27 17.83
CA GLY A 27 -2.50 22.38 17.45
C GLY A 27 -2.75 20.91 17.81
N LYS A 28 -3.38 20.64 18.97
CA LYS A 28 -3.80 19.28 19.35
C LYS A 28 -4.90 18.74 18.43
N GLU A 29 -5.82 19.59 17.98
CA GLU A 29 -6.86 19.20 17.02
C GLU A 29 -6.26 18.84 15.66
N VAL A 30 -5.31 19.63 15.15
CA VAL A 30 -4.54 19.29 13.93
C VAL A 30 -3.82 17.94 14.09
N LYS A 31 -3.13 17.74 15.21
CA LYS A 31 -2.47 16.48 15.52
C LYS A 31 -3.46 15.30 15.50
N LYS A 32 -4.63 15.45 16.11
CA LYS A 32 -5.69 14.42 16.12
C LYS A 32 -6.13 14.05 14.71
N ILE A 33 -6.28 15.03 13.82
CA ILE A 33 -6.65 14.80 12.41
C ILE A 33 -5.57 13.96 11.72
N VAL A 34 -4.30 14.38 11.81
CA VAL A 34 -3.19 13.65 11.18
C VAL A 34 -3.04 12.23 11.75
N GLU A 35 -3.19 12.04 13.06
CA GLU A 35 -3.14 10.70 13.66
C GLU A 35 -4.30 9.81 13.18
N ALA A 36 -5.48 10.36 12.90
CA ALA A 36 -6.59 9.61 12.34
C ALA A 36 -6.31 9.20 10.88
N GLU A 37 -5.68 10.07 10.10
CA GLU A 37 -5.22 9.78 8.74
C GLU A 37 -4.19 8.63 8.73
N GLU A 38 -3.23 8.63 9.65
CA GLU A 38 -2.25 7.55 9.78
C GLU A 38 -2.92 6.22 10.22
N ARG A 39 -3.94 6.28 11.10
CA ARG A 39 -4.74 5.09 11.44
C ARG A 39 -5.51 4.54 10.26
N PHE A 40 -6.06 5.42 9.42
CA PHE A 40 -6.74 5.02 8.19
C PHE A 40 -5.78 4.24 7.27
N ILE A 41 -4.55 4.75 7.07
CA ILE A 41 -3.52 4.10 6.24
C ILE A 41 -3.18 2.71 6.79
N ASN A 42 -2.98 2.60 8.11
CA ASN A 42 -2.74 1.31 8.75
C ASN A 42 -3.92 0.33 8.59
N ALA A 43 -5.15 0.81 8.73
CA ALA A 43 -6.35 -0.01 8.54
C ALA A 43 -6.50 -0.49 7.08
N PHE A 44 -6.18 0.37 6.12
CA PHE A 44 -6.18 0.05 4.69
C PHE A 44 -5.19 -1.08 4.38
N GLU A 45 -3.94 -0.95 4.84
CA GLU A 45 -2.91 -1.98 4.68
C GLU A 45 -3.29 -3.30 5.36
N ASN A 46 -3.78 -3.25 6.60
CA ASN A 46 -4.19 -4.45 7.33
C ASN A 46 -5.35 -5.17 6.66
N ASN A 47 -6.28 -4.44 6.04
CA ASN A 47 -7.37 -5.06 5.28
C ASN A 47 -6.87 -5.84 4.06
N ILE A 48 -5.83 -5.33 3.37
CA ILE A 48 -5.19 -6.05 2.26
C ILE A 48 -4.57 -7.37 2.77
N LEU A 49 -3.91 -7.34 3.93
CA LEU A 49 -3.25 -8.53 4.51
C LEU A 49 -4.25 -9.59 5.01
N GLN A 50 -5.33 -9.16 5.65
CA GLN A 50 -6.26 -10.07 6.32
C GLN A 50 -7.36 -10.57 5.39
N ASN A 51 -7.85 -9.70 4.51
CA ASN A 51 -9.04 -9.95 3.69
C ASN A 51 -8.73 -10.01 2.19
N PHE A 52 -7.47 -9.84 1.79
CA PHE A 52 -7.03 -9.79 0.40
C PHE A 52 -7.87 -8.86 -0.47
N LYS A 53 -8.20 -7.68 0.07
CA LYS A 53 -9.16 -6.77 -0.55
C LYS A 53 -8.73 -5.32 -0.46
N ILE A 54 -8.86 -4.61 -1.58
CA ILE A 54 -8.79 -3.16 -1.66
C ILE A 54 -10.18 -2.61 -1.32
N VAL A 55 -10.22 -1.68 -0.36
CA VAL A 55 -11.47 -1.08 0.14
C VAL A 55 -11.52 0.40 -0.15
N ASP A 56 -12.73 0.96 -0.14
CA ASP A 56 -12.94 2.40 -0.22
C ASP A 56 -12.78 3.08 1.16
N ALA A 57 -12.86 4.41 1.17
CA ALA A 57 -12.73 5.16 2.41
C ALA A 57 -13.90 4.91 3.38
N ASN A 58 -15.11 4.70 2.87
CA ASN A 58 -16.31 4.53 3.68
C ASN A 58 -16.26 3.24 4.50
N TYR A 59 -15.72 2.17 3.92
CA TYR A 59 -15.52 0.90 4.60
C TYR A 59 -14.67 1.07 5.86
N ILE A 60 -13.55 1.79 5.75
CA ILE A 60 -12.65 2.01 6.89
C ILE A 60 -13.25 3.00 7.88
N ASN A 61 -13.89 4.08 7.44
CA ASN A 61 -14.57 5.01 8.35
C ASN A 61 -15.65 4.32 9.18
N SER A 62 -16.33 3.32 8.60
CA SER A 62 -17.37 2.54 9.28
C SER A 62 -16.83 1.49 10.26
N SER A 63 -15.51 1.25 10.30
CA SER A 63 -14.88 0.26 11.19
C SER A 63 -14.85 0.69 12.66
N GLY A 64 -15.11 1.97 12.96
CA GLY A 64 -14.97 2.55 14.31
C GLY A 64 -13.54 2.89 14.71
N LEU A 65 -12.55 2.63 13.84
CA LEU A 65 -11.13 2.98 14.07
C LEU A 65 -10.86 4.48 13.90
N ILE A 66 -11.70 5.17 13.13
CA ILE A 66 -11.59 6.59 12.83
C ILE A 66 -12.61 7.36 13.70
N PRO A 67 -12.19 8.44 14.40
CA PRO A 67 -13.13 9.28 15.15
C PRO A 67 -14.25 9.80 14.24
N ALA A 68 -15.50 9.75 14.71
CA ALA A 68 -16.67 10.09 13.89
C ALA A 68 -16.71 11.55 13.39
N ASP A 69 -15.95 12.45 14.05
CA ASP A 69 -15.78 13.84 13.64
C ASP A 69 -14.79 14.03 12.48
N ILE A 70 -14.06 12.98 12.09
CA ILE A 70 -13.09 12.98 10.98
C ILE A 70 -13.60 12.04 9.90
N ASN A 71 -13.87 12.57 8.72
CA ASN A 71 -14.35 11.79 7.58
C ASN A 71 -13.31 11.76 6.46
N ILE A 72 -12.59 10.66 6.33
CA ILE A 72 -11.65 10.45 5.22
C ILE A 72 -12.44 10.25 3.93
N SER A 73 -12.17 11.03 2.89
CA SER A 73 -12.91 10.96 1.62
C SER A 73 -12.01 11.07 0.39
N GLY A 74 -12.53 10.68 -0.77
CA GLY A 74 -11.82 10.79 -2.04
C GLY A 74 -10.59 9.88 -2.15
N LEU A 75 -10.64 8.70 -1.52
CA LEU A 75 -9.57 7.71 -1.66
C LEU A 75 -9.44 7.30 -3.14
N ASN A 76 -8.29 7.62 -3.71
CA ASN A 76 -7.80 7.01 -4.93
C ASN A 76 -6.92 5.82 -4.54
N ASN A 77 -7.51 4.64 -4.66
CA ASN A 77 -6.86 3.38 -4.33
C ASN A 77 -5.89 2.90 -5.41
N LYS A 78 -5.67 3.61 -6.52
CA LYS A 78 -4.65 3.28 -7.54
C LYS A 78 -3.35 4.07 -7.36
N GLU A 79 -3.50 5.31 -6.92
CA GLU A 79 -2.39 6.25 -6.71
C GLU A 79 -2.11 6.49 -5.23
N LEU A 80 -2.81 5.79 -4.33
CA LEU A 80 -2.66 5.83 -2.87
C LEU A 80 -2.66 7.25 -2.30
N TYR A 81 -3.78 7.95 -2.50
CA TYR A 81 -4.03 9.23 -1.82
C TYR A 81 -5.51 9.38 -1.44
N PHE A 82 -5.79 10.28 -0.51
CA PHE A 82 -7.14 10.76 -0.22
C PHE A 82 -7.14 12.29 -0.05
N ASN A 83 -8.32 12.90 0.03
CA ASN A 83 -8.45 14.35 0.15
C ASN A 83 -8.04 14.84 1.54
N SER A 84 -7.48 16.05 1.61
CA SER A 84 -7.24 16.72 2.89
C SER A 84 -8.53 16.95 3.67
N ASN A 85 -8.53 16.55 4.95
CA ASN A 85 -9.70 16.63 5.83
C ASN A 85 -9.70 17.89 6.73
N LEU A 86 -8.77 18.80 6.49
CA LEU A 86 -8.63 20.01 7.29
C LEU A 86 -9.81 20.97 7.05
N ASN A 87 -10.54 21.32 8.11
CA ASN A 87 -11.63 22.30 8.04
C ASN A 87 -11.10 23.69 7.64
N LYS A 88 -11.95 24.49 7.01
CA LYS A 88 -11.70 25.87 6.59
C LYS A 88 -11.12 26.73 7.71
N ASP A 89 -11.66 26.65 8.92
CA ASP A 89 -11.18 27.44 10.07
C ASP A 89 -9.70 27.20 10.38
N PHE A 90 -9.19 25.99 10.14
CA PHE A 90 -7.77 25.67 10.30
C PHE A 90 -6.95 25.95 9.03
N LYS A 91 -7.57 25.92 7.85
CA LYS A 91 -6.91 26.29 6.59
C LYS A 91 -6.62 27.80 6.53
N ASP A 92 -7.52 28.61 7.08
CA ASP A 92 -7.42 30.07 7.09
C ASP A 92 -6.39 30.57 8.13
N ASP A 93 -6.05 29.76 9.15
CA ASP A 93 -4.96 30.02 10.09
C ASP A 93 -3.62 29.51 9.52
N SER A 94 -2.70 30.42 9.22
CA SER A 94 -1.40 30.10 8.58
C SER A 94 -0.59 29.08 9.37
N PHE A 95 -0.54 29.20 10.70
CA PHE A 95 0.27 28.32 11.53
C PHE A 95 -0.30 26.89 11.54
N LEU A 96 -1.62 26.76 11.69
CA LEU A 96 -2.27 25.44 11.73
C LEU A 96 -2.23 24.75 10.37
N ASN A 97 -2.40 25.51 9.29
CA ASN A 97 -2.27 25.00 7.93
C ASN A 97 -0.85 24.49 7.65
N GLU A 98 0.18 25.26 8.05
CA GLU A 98 1.58 24.82 7.96
C GLU A 98 1.85 23.57 8.80
N LEU A 99 1.37 23.54 10.04
CA LEU A 99 1.53 22.39 10.94
C LEU A 99 0.92 21.13 10.34
N TYR A 100 -0.29 21.22 9.79
CA TYR A 100 -0.99 20.09 9.14
C TYR A 100 -0.28 19.58 7.87
N LYS A 101 0.27 20.51 7.07
CA LYS A 101 1.00 20.19 5.83
C LYS A 101 2.39 19.62 6.10
N SER A 102 2.96 19.91 7.27
CA SER A 102 4.29 19.44 7.65
C SER A 102 4.32 17.93 7.94
N ASN A 103 5.54 17.38 7.96
CA ASN A 103 5.77 15.98 8.36
C ASN A 103 5.85 15.80 9.89
N THR A 104 5.49 16.81 10.69
CA THR A 104 5.67 16.78 12.16
C THR A 104 4.95 15.61 12.82
N PHE A 105 3.75 15.25 12.34
CA PHE A 105 2.95 14.14 12.86
C PHE A 105 2.73 13.02 11.85
N ARG A 106 3.32 13.14 10.65
CA ARG A 106 3.15 12.17 9.57
C ARG A 106 4.30 11.19 9.57
N GLN A 107 3.99 9.92 9.42
CA GLN A 107 5.00 8.86 9.38
C GLN A 107 4.97 8.18 8.01
N ARG A 108 3.77 7.81 7.55
CA ARG A 108 3.56 7.04 6.32
C ARG A 108 2.93 7.87 5.20
N SER A 109 2.61 9.14 5.48
CA SER A 109 1.92 10.03 4.56
C SER A 109 2.65 11.36 4.36
N TYR A 110 2.28 12.06 3.28
CA TYR A 110 2.70 13.44 3.06
C TYR A 110 1.60 14.24 2.35
N PHE A 111 1.57 15.54 2.63
CA PHE A 111 0.64 16.46 1.98
C PHE A 111 1.23 16.93 0.64
N ASN A 112 0.43 16.90 -0.42
CA ASN A 112 0.72 17.60 -1.68
C ASN A 112 -0.56 17.92 -2.43
N ASP A 113 -0.70 19.15 -2.97
CA ASP A 113 -1.84 19.58 -3.79
C ASP A 113 -3.23 19.22 -3.22
N ASP A 114 -3.47 19.58 -1.96
CA ASP A 114 -4.71 19.29 -1.20
C ASP A 114 -5.04 17.80 -1.02
N LYS A 115 -4.07 16.92 -1.31
CA LYS A 115 -4.15 15.47 -1.12
C LYS A 115 -3.16 15.02 -0.07
N ILE A 116 -3.51 13.91 0.58
CA ILE A 116 -2.62 13.16 1.46
C ILE A 116 -2.25 11.89 0.71
N TYR A 117 -1.01 11.85 0.21
CA TYR A 117 -0.42 10.67 -0.40
C TYR A 117 0.15 9.79 0.70
N PHE A 118 0.13 8.47 0.50
CA PHE A 118 0.62 7.53 1.50
C PHE A 118 1.23 6.28 0.86
N ASN A 119 2.04 5.58 1.66
CA ASN A 119 2.70 4.35 1.24
C ASN A 119 2.21 3.12 2.03
N ILE A 120 2.09 2.00 1.32
CA ILE A 120 2.03 0.67 1.93
C ILE A 120 3.47 0.27 2.29
N GLU A 121 3.73 0.07 3.57
CA GLU A 121 5.06 -0.22 4.13
C GLU A 121 5.31 -1.72 4.17
N ASN A 122 4.28 -2.52 4.47
CA ASN A 122 4.42 -3.97 4.52
C ASN A 122 4.68 -4.51 3.10
N SER A 123 5.78 -5.24 2.93
CA SER A 123 6.24 -5.78 1.64
C SER A 123 5.21 -6.71 1.00
N LEU A 124 4.62 -7.61 1.78
CA LEU A 124 3.58 -8.53 1.33
C LEU A 124 2.31 -7.76 0.95
N ALA A 125 1.84 -6.84 1.78
CA ALA A 125 0.67 -6.02 1.48
C ALA A 125 0.87 -5.23 0.18
N LYS A 126 2.05 -4.65 -0.01
CA LYS A 126 2.43 -3.92 -1.21
C LYS A 126 2.40 -4.82 -2.45
N LEU A 127 2.97 -6.02 -2.36
CA LEU A 127 2.91 -6.98 -3.46
C LEU A 127 1.47 -7.37 -3.80
N LEU A 128 0.67 -7.75 -2.80
CA LEU A 128 -0.74 -8.14 -3.00
C LEU A 128 -1.53 -7.00 -3.64
N TYR A 129 -1.34 -5.78 -3.16
CA TYR A 129 -1.92 -4.58 -3.74
C TYR A 129 -1.49 -4.38 -5.21
N THR A 130 -0.19 -4.44 -5.51
CA THR A 130 0.32 -4.29 -6.87
C THR A 130 -0.24 -5.37 -7.81
N LEU A 131 -0.32 -6.62 -7.35
CA LEU A 131 -0.91 -7.72 -8.11
C LEU A 131 -2.40 -7.47 -8.41
N MET A 132 -3.17 -7.02 -7.42
CA MET A 132 -4.58 -6.66 -7.58
C MET A 132 -4.77 -5.56 -8.64
N ILE A 133 -4.00 -4.47 -8.54
CA ILE A 133 -4.03 -3.38 -9.53
C ILE A 133 -3.63 -3.86 -10.93
N TYR A 134 -2.56 -4.65 -11.04
CA TYR A 134 -2.10 -5.20 -12.32
C TYR A 134 -3.14 -6.11 -12.98
N LYS A 135 -3.80 -6.95 -12.19
CA LYS A 135 -4.88 -7.83 -12.65
C LYS A 135 -6.24 -7.14 -12.76
N LYS A 136 -6.32 -5.85 -12.42
CA LYS A 136 -7.56 -5.06 -12.46
C LYS A 136 -8.69 -5.69 -11.63
N THR A 137 -8.32 -6.22 -10.46
CA THR A 137 -9.25 -6.75 -9.46
C THR A 137 -9.06 -6.01 -8.14
N ASP A 138 -10.13 -5.88 -7.36
CA ASP A 138 -10.07 -5.29 -6.02
C ASP A 138 -9.98 -6.36 -4.91
N GLU A 139 -9.99 -7.65 -5.27
CA GLU A 139 -9.97 -8.75 -4.32
C GLU A 139 -9.26 -9.99 -4.90
N ILE A 140 -8.54 -10.72 -4.03
CA ILE A 140 -8.03 -12.07 -4.33
C ILE A 140 -8.92 -13.09 -3.62
N LYS A 141 -9.72 -13.80 -4.40
CA LYS A 141 -10.65 -14.82 -3.89
C LYS A 141 -9.99 -16.16 -3.72
N VAL A 142 -10.63 -17.04 -2.95
CA VAL A 142 -10.26 -18.45 -2.89
C VAL A 142 -10.36 -19.08 -4.28
N CYS A 143 -9.38 -19.90 -4.62
CA CYS A 143 -9.36 -20.63 -5.89
C CYS A 143 -10.62 -21.51 -6.03
N PRO A 144 -11.31 -21.49 -7.19
CA PRO A 144 -12.50 -22.30 -7.39
C PRO A 144 -12.15 -23.79 -7.33
N SER A 145 -13.08 -24.62 -6.84
CA SER A 145 -12.88 -26.07 -6.74
C SER A 145 -12.75 -26.77 -8.09
N SER A 146 -13.14 -26.11 -9.19
CA SER A 146 -13.01 -26.62 -10.55
C SER A 146 -12.46 -25.56 -11.50
N PHE A 147 -11.61 -26.00 -12.42
CA PHE A 147 -11.06 -25.15 -13.47
C PHE A 147 -11.99 -25.15 -14.68
N SER A 148 -12.67 -24.04 -14.92
CA SER A 148 -13.52 -23.85 -16.10
C SER A 148 -12.87 -23.00 -17.19
N SER A 149 -12.01 -22.06 -16.80
CA SER A 149 -11.38 -21.06 -17.65
C SER A 149 -10.16 -20.48 -16.95
N LYS A 150 -9.37 -19.66 -17.66
CA LYS A 150 -8.24 -18.92 -17.08
C LYS A 150 -8.67 -18.20 -15.79
N ILE A 151 -7.86 -18.33 -14.73
CA ILE A 151 -8.03 -17.62 -13.46
C ILE A 151 -6.83 -16.70 -13.30
N ASP A 152 -7.07 -15.39 -13.24
CA ASP A 152 -5.98 -14.40 -13.24
C ASP A 152 -5.21 -14.36 -11.91
N ILE A 153 -5.91 -14.46 -10.78
CA ILE A 153 -5.29 -14.54 -9.44
C ILE A 153 -6.27 -15.17 -8.45
N CYS A 154 -5.78 -16.06 -7.58
CA CYS A 154 -6.56 -16.60 -6.47
C CYS A 154 -5.65 -17.10 -5.33
N THR A 155 -6.24 -17.38 -4.17
CA THR A 155 -5.56 -17.98 -3.02
C THR A 155 -6.01 -19.41 -2.74
N PHE A 156 -5.08 -20.28 -2.39
CA PHE A 156 -5.33 -21.66 -2.00
C PHE A 156 -4.25 -22.14 -1.03
N GLU A 157 -4.61 -22.81 0.06
CA GLU A 157 -3.69 -23.36 1.07
C GLU A 157 -2.56 -22.37 1.47
N ASN A 158 -2.95 -21.14 1.85
CA ASN A 158 -2.02 -20.09 2.25
C ASN A 158 -0.99 -19.68 1.18
N SER A 159 -1.32 -19.91 -0.08
CA SER A 159 -0.50 -19.51 -1.23
C SER A 159 -1.31 -18.63 -2.16
N ILE A 160 -0.63 -17.75 -2.87
CA ILE A 160 -1.17 -16.94 -3.96
C ILE A 160 -0.72 -17.55 -5.27
N TYR A 161 -1.64 -17.70 -6.21
CA TYR A 161 -1.39 -18.20 -7.55
C TYR A 161 -1.83 -17.15 -8.57
N VAL A 162 -1.01 -16.95 -9.60
CA VAL A 162 -1.25 -15.96 -10.66
C VAL A 162 -1.23 -16.61 -12.04
N ASP A 163 -2.17 -16.19 -12.90
CA ASP A 163 -2.41 -16.69 -14.25
C ASP A 163 -2.46 -18.22 -14.32
N ILE A 164 -3.43 -18.81 -13.62
CA ILE A 164 -3.62 -20.27 -13.63
C ILE A 164 -4.24 -20.69 -14.96
N LYS A 165 -3.60 -21.68 -15.58
CA LYS A 165 -3.97 -22.28 -16.88
C LYS A 165 -4.53 -23.69 -16.73
N LYS A 166 -4.23 -24.39 -15.63
CA LYS A 166 -4.65 -25.77 -15.43
C LYS A 166 -4.66 -26.16 -13.96
N TYR A 167 -5.60 -27.05 -13.62
CA TYR A 167 -5.60 -27.78 -12.36
C TYR A 167 -5.18 -29.23 -12.58
N GLY A 168 -4.46 -29.79 -11.61
CA GLY A 168 -3.98 -31.15 -11.63
C GLY A 168 -3.89 -31.74 -10.24
N ASN A 169 -3.62 -33.04 -10.18
CA ASN A 169 -3.29 -33.69 -8.93
C ASN A 169 -1.79 -33.48 -8.72
N LEU A 170 -1.43 -32.55 -7.83
CA LEU A 170 -0.05 -32.33 -7.44
C LEU A 170 0.23 -33.18 -6.20
N PHE A 171 1.22 -34.06 -6.31
CA PHE A 171 1.64 -35.03 -5.29
C PHE A 171 0.62 -36.14 -5.01
N GLU A 172 1.12 -37.29 -4.52
CA GLU A 172 0.32 -38.43 -4.04
C GLU A 172 -0.46 -38.10 -2.77
N ASP A 173 -0.98 -36.89 -2.67
CA ASP A 173 -1.86 -36.53 -1.58
C ASP A 173 -3.17 -37.28 -1.81
N SER A 174 -3.59 -38.06 -0.83
CA SER A 174 -4.79 -38.90 -0.90
C SER A 174 -6.10 -38.12 -1.08
N SER A 175 -6.02 -36.78 -1.09
CA SER A 175 -7.12 -35.89 -1.42
C SER A 175 -7.35 -35.90 -2.93
N SER A 176 -8.57 -36.27 -3.34
CA SER A 176 -9.02 -36.15 -4.74
C SER A 176 -9.20 -34.70 -5.21
N GLU A 177 -8.67 -33.72 -4.48
CA GLU A 177 -8.79 -32.30 -4.78
C GLU A 177 -7.77 -31.89 -5.84
N LYS A 178 -8.29 -31.32 -6.93
CA LYS A 178 -7.44 -30.75 -7.97
C LYS A 178 -6.93 -29.39 -7.50
N LYS A 179 -5.61 -29.18 -7.61
CA LYS A 179 -4.93 -27.94 -7.22
C LYS A 179 -4.38 -27.22 -8.45
N PRO A 180 -4.12 -25.90 -8.40
CA PRO A 180 -3.43 -25.20 -9.49
C PRO A 180 -2.10 -25.89 -9.84
N SER A 181 -1.98 -26.43 -11.06
CA SER A 181 -0.79 -27.18 -11.51
C SER A 181 0.01 -26.47 -12.58
N GLU A 182 -0.63 -25.57 -13.32
CA GLU A 182 0.02 -24.72 -14.31
C GLU A 182 -0.40 -23.29 -14.03
N PHE A 183 0.57 -22.47 -13.66
CA PHE A 183 0.42 -21.08 -13.24
C PHE A 183 1.69 -20.33 -13.64
N LEU A 184 1.59 -19.01 -13.80
CA LEU A 184 2.74 -18.16 -14.08
C LEU A 184 3.63 -18.00 -12.85
N LEU A 185 3.01 -17.71 -11.72
CA LEU A 185 3.69 -17.38 -10.47
C LEU A 185 2.89 -17.91 -9.28
N ALA A 186 3.59 -18.46 -8.29
CA ALA A 186 3.01 -18.84 -7.01
C ALA A 186 3.97 -18.55 -5.85
N PHE A 187 3.44 -18.15 -4.70
CA PHE A 187 4.22 -17.99 -3.47
C PHE A 187 3.36 -18.27 -2.25
N ASN A 188 4.00 -18.80 -1.20
CA ASN A 188 3.35 -19.01 0.08
C ASN A 188 3.39 -17.71 0.91
N LEU A 189 2.26 -17.35 1.52
CA LEU A 189 2.11 -16.14 2.32
C LEU A 189 3.00 -16.14 3.57
N ASN A 190 3.13 -17.28 4.25
CA ASN A 190 3.92 -17.38 5.49
C ASN A 190 5.42 -17.31 5.24
N SER A 191 5.86 -17.69 4.05
CA SER A 191 7.26 -17.67 3.67
C SER A 191 7.54 -16.67 2.55
N TYR A 192 6.71 -15.66 2.31
CA TYR A 192 6.92 -14.75 1.20
C TYR A 192 8.30 -14.08 1.22
N GLU A 193 8.76 -13.62 2.39
CA GLU A 193 10.02 -12.88 2.50
C GLU A 193 11.28 -13.75 2.31
N LYS A 194 11.19 -15.06 2.56
CA LYS A 194 12.36 -15.97 2.65
C LYS A 194 12.24 -17.23 1.82
N GLY A 195 11.03 -17.56 1.43
CA GLY A 195 10.65 -18.78 0.76
C GLY A 195 10.63 -18.62 -0.75
N PRO A 196 10.47 -19.74 -1.46
CA PRO A 196 10.54 -19.74 -2.90
C PRO A 196 9.33 -19.00 -3.50
N ILE A 197 9.62 -18.05 -4.40
CA ILE A 197 8.64 -17.60 -5.38
C ILE A 197 8.78 -18.52 -6.58
N ILE A 198 7.78 -19.37 -6.79
CA ILE A 198 7.77 -20.36 -7.86
C ILE A 198 7.26 -19.70 -9.13
N VAL A 199 7.97 -19.86 -10.23
CA VAL A 199 7.57 -19.38 -11.56
C VAL A 199 7.54 -20.53 -12.56
N ASP A 200 6.69 -20.41 -13.59
CA ASP A 200 6.65 -21.37 -14.69
C ASP A 200 8.00 -21.50 -15.37
N LYS A 201 8.53 -20.33 -15.75
CA LYS A 201 9.83 -20.11 -16.37
C LYS A 201 10.28 -18.70 -16.01
N ILE A 202 11.59 -18.49 -15.90
CA ILE A 202 12.14 -17.14 -15.86
C ILE A 202 12.13 -16.59 -17.28
N ASP A 203 11.19 -15.66 -17.51
CA ASP A 203 11.06 -14.93 -18.76
C ASP A 203 11.31 -13.45 -18.46
N GLU A 204 12.43 -12.89 -18.93
CA GLU A 204 12.85 -11.52 -18.61
C GLU A 204 11.86 -10.46 -19.11
N ASP A 205 11.00 -10.83 -20.07
CA ASP A 205 9.99 -9.95 -20.65
C ASP A 205 8.64 -10.04 -19.92
N GLU A 206 8.50 -10.92 -18.92
CA GLU A 206 7.29 -11.08 -18.14
C GLU A 206 7.11 -9.90 -17.16
N PRO A 207 6.15 -8.97 -17.39
CA PRO A 207 6.10 -7.71 -16.65
C PRO A 207 5.83 -7.89 -15.16
N ILE A 208 5.13 -8.97 -14.77
CA ILE A 208 4.81 -9.22 -13.36
C ILE A 208 6.08 -9.47 -12.52
N LEU A 209 7.17 -9.93 -13.14
CA LEU A 209 8.42 -10.19 -12.43
C LEU A 209 9.17 -8.89 -12.05
N ASN A 210 8.83 -7.76 -12.70
CA ASN A 210 9.37 -6.44 -12.35
C ASN A 210 8.79 -5.90 -11.04
N PHE A 211 7.71 -6.48 -10.51
CA PHE A 211 7.12 -6.02 -9.24
C PHE A 211 7.96 -6.40 -8.02
N PHE A 212 8.88 -7.33 -8.18
CA PHE A 212 9.74 -7.82 -7.12
C PHE A 212 11.01 -6.98 -7.03
N SER A 213 11.48 -6.72 -5.81
CA SER A 213 12.73 -6.01 -5.58
C SER A 213 13.93 -6.81 -6.09
N ASN A 214 15.01 -6.11 -6.43
CA ASN A 214 16.31 -6.75 -6.63
C ASN A 214 16.72 -7.52 -5.36
N GLY A 215 17.35 -8.67 -5.53
CA GLY A 215 17.64 -9.63 -4.46
C GLY A 215 16.50 -10.63 -4.18
N THR A 216 15.34 -10.51 -4.82
CA THR A 216 14.26 -11.52 -4.67
C THR A 216 14.69 -12.85 -5.29
N HIS A 217 14.44 -13.94 -4.56
CA HIS A 217 14.75 -15.30 -4.99
C HIS A 217 13.55 -15.95 -5.68
N PHE A 218 13.78 -16.52 -6.85
CA PHE A 218 12.80 -17.27 -7.63
C PHE A 218 13.28 -18.70 -7.82
N PHE A 219 12.32 -19.60 -8.00
CA PHE A 219 12.56 -20.99 -8.36
C PHE A 219 11.67 -21.33 -9.55
N ASP A 220 12.23 -21.98 -10.57
CA ASP A 220 11.40 -22.56 -11.61
C ASP A 220 10.82 -23.92 -11.18
N LYS A 221 10.04 -24.54 -12.06
CA LYS A 221 9.42 -25.85 -11.85
C LYS A 221 10.43 -27.00 -11.71
N ASP A 222 11.63 -26.82 -12.23
CA ASP A 222 12.72 -27.79 -12.15
C ASP A 222 13.57 -27.60 -10.87
N GLY A 223 13.21 -26.60 -10.05
CA GLY A 223 13.90 -26.28 -8.80
C GLY A 223 15.17 -25.45 -8.99
N ILE A 224 15.42 -24.94 -10.19
CA ILE A 224 16.55 -24.06 -10.48
C ILE A 224 16.30 -22.72 -9.80
N LYS A 225 17.31 -22.24 -9.06
CA LYS A 225 17.23 -21.00 -8.30
C LYS A 225 17.73 -19.82 -9.12
N PHE A 226 16.96 -18.73 -9.09
CA PHE A 226 17.30 -17.47 -9.73
C PHE A 226 17.23 -16.32 -8.73
N VAL A 227 18.04 -15.28 -8.95
CA VAL A 227 17.95 -14.02 -8.21
C VAL A 227 17.73 -12.88 -9.18
N LYS A 228 16.77 -12.02 -8.87
CA LYS A 228 16.54 -10.79 -9.62
C LYS A 228 17.66 -9.79 -9.31
N VAL A 229 18.32 -9.29 -10.34
CA VAL A 229 19.45 -8.35 -10.24
C VAL A 229 19.23 -7.05 -11.01
N GLY A 230 18.17 -6.97 -11.82
CA GLY A 230 17.87 -5.78 -12.63
C GLY A 230 16.38 -5.55 -12.82
N ASP A 231 16.04 -4.32 -13.22
CA ASP A 231 14.68 -3.84 -13.49
C ASP A 231 14.45 -3.64 -15.01
N GLU A 232 13.26 -3.17 -15.36
CA GLU A 232 12.90 -2.78 -16.71
C GLU A 232 13.87 -1.70 -17.25
N GLY A 233 14.56 -2.00 -18.35
CA GLY A 233 15.58 -1.11 -18.95
C GLY A 233 17.02 -1.35 -18.49
N ALA A 234 17.30 -2.37 -17.68
CA ALA A 234 18.67 -2.81 -17.40
C ALA A 234 19.42 -3.15 -18.70
N LYS A 235 20.68 -2.71 -18.81
CA LYS A 235 21.57 -3.04 -19.95
C LYS A 235 22.12 -4.47 -19.88
N ASP A 236 22.06 -5.07 -18.69
CA ASP A 236 22.54 -6.42 -18.37
C ASP A 236 21.36 -7.37 -18.12
N LYS A 237 21.65 -8.63 -17.76
CA LYS A 237 20.64 -9.65 -17.41
C LYS A 237 19.75 -9.19 -16.24
N LYS A 238 18.46 -9.51 -16.28
CA LYS A 238 17.52 -9.22 -15.16
C LYS A 238 17.56 -10.29 -14.09
N PHE A 239 17.98 -11.52 -14.44
CA PHE A 239 18.08 -12.65 -13.52
C PHE A 239 19.42 -13.37 -13.63
N VAL A 240 19.93 -13.84 -12.49
CA VAL A 240 21.12 -14.70 -12.40
C VAL A 240 20.70 -16.08 -11.90
N ASN A 241 21.09 -17.13 -12.63
CA ASN A 241 20.92 -18.52 -12.19
C ASN A 241 22.02 -18.86 -11.18
N LEU A 242 21.62 -19.20 -9.95
CA LEU A 242 22.54 -19.54 -8.85
C LEU A 242 22.87 -21.03 -8.76
N THR A 243 22.26 -21.86 -9.59
CA THR A 243 22.44 -23.32 -9.56
C THR A 243 23.73 -23.76 -10.26
N ASN A 244 24.40 -22.82 -10.96
CA ASN A 244 25.62 -23.07 -11.74
C ASN A 244 26.87 -22.38 -11.17
N GLU A 245 26.83 -21.82 -9.96
CA GLU A 245 28.03 -21.29 -9.30
C GLU A 245 28.68 -22.40 -8.44
N GLU A 246 29.50 -23.23 -9.11
CA GLU A 246 30.60 -23.98 -8.48
C GLU A 246 31.87 -23.11 -8.39
#